data_AF-B6HTJ7-F1
#
_entry.id   AF-B6HTJ7-F1
#
_cell.length_a   1.000
_cell.length_b   1.000
_cell.length_c   1.000
_cell.angle_alpha   90.00
_cell.angle_beta   90.00
_cell.angle_gamma   90.00
#
_symmetry.space_group_name_H-M   'P 1'
#
loop_
_entity.id
_entity.type
_entity.pdbx_description
1 polymer ?
#
loop_
_entity_poly.entity_id
_entity_poly.type
_entity_poly.pdbx_seq_one_letter_code
_entity_poly.pdbx_strand_id
1 'polypeptide(L)'
;MERVVTFYAGLPRGPAAPVKPTGLIGRYQARYFSGKNASGVPLVHAIGGILILGYSMEYYFHLRMYFTAITLLIYPLYSRDITNLMFFDQVTTRTTPTKLSLSIR
;
A
#
# COMPACT_ATOMS: atom_id res chain seq x y z
N MET A 1 4.57 -12.37 64.24
CA MET A 1 5.76 -12.20 63.38
C MET A 1 5.49 -11.39 62.10
N GLU A 2 4.25 -11.32 61.62
CA GLU A 2 3.86 -10.59 60.40
C GLU A 2 4.12 -9.07 60.42
N ARG A 3 4.00 -8.45 61.60
CA ARG A 3 4.22 -7.00 61.82
C ARG A 3 5.67 -6.54 61.59
N VAL A 4 6.63 -7.47 61.69
CA VAL A 4 8.06 -7.19 61.53
C VAL A 4 8.45 -7.27 60.04
N VAL A 5 7.85 -8.20 59.30
CA VAL A 5 8.07 -8.35 57.84
C VAL A 5 7.49 -7.16 57.08
N THR A 6 6.29 -6.71 57.46
CA THR A 6 5.63 -5.52 56.90
C THR A 6 6.40 -4.23 57.20
N PHE A 7 6.99 -4.13 58.39
CA PHE A 7 7.88 -3.02 58.75
C PHE A 7 9.05 -2.91 57.76
N TYR A 8 9.80 -4.00 57.54
CA TYR A 8 10.94 -4.01 56.60
C TYR A 8 10.55 -3.89 55.12
N ALA A 9 9.37 -4.38 54.75
CA ALA A 9 8.84 -4.20 53.40
C ALA A 9 8.46 -2.73 53.11
N GLY A 10 8.01 -2.00 54.14
CA GLY A 10 7.54 -0.62 54.04
C GLY A 10 8.60 0.46 54.28
N LEU A 11 9.86 0.11 54.59
CA LEU A 11 10.91 1.13 54.63
C LEU A 11 10.96 1.85 53.28
N PRO A 12 11.03 3.20 53.27
CA PRO A 12 11.13 3.97 52.04
C PRO A 12 12.41 3.57 51.30
N ARG A 13 12.25 2.68 50.33
CA ARG A 13 13.28 2.36 49.35
C ARG A 13 13.45 3.63 48.51
N GLY A 14 14.69 4.00 48.22
CA GLY A 14 14.97 5.13 47.33
C GLY A 14 14.19 5.00 46.01
N PRO A 15 13.93 6.11 45.31
CA PRO A 15 13.14 6.11 44.08
C PRO A 15 13.62 4.99 43.15
N ALA A 16 12.68 4.17 42.68
CA ALA A 16 12.99 3.05 41.80
C ALA A 16 13.81 3.53 40.61
N ALA A 17 14.87 2.80 40.28
CA ALA A 17 15.76 3.17 39.17
C ALA A 17 14.91 3.39 37.91
N PRO A 18 15.14 4.49 37.17
CA PRO A 18 14.32 4.82 36.00
C PRO A 18 14.36 3.65 35.02
N VAL A 19 13.18 3.17 34.64
CA VAL A 19 13.02 2.04 33.73
C VAL A 19 13.79 2.36 32.45
N LYS A 20 14.90 1.65 32.24
CA LYS A 20 15.69 1.83 31.02
C LYS A 20 14.82 1.39 29.84
N PRO A 21 14.57 2.26 28.85
CA PRO A 21 13.75 1.91 27.71
C PRO A 21 14.41 0.77 26.94
N THR A 22 13.72 -0.36 26.86
CA THR A 22 14.11 -1.50 26.04
C THR A 22 13.40 -1.43 24.69
N GLY A 23 14.08 -1.86 23.62
CA GLY A 23 13.54 -1.84 22.25
C GLY A 23 13.56 -0.47 21.55
N LEU A 24 13.30 -0.48 20.24
CA LEU A 24 13.33 0.71 19.38
C LEU A 24 12.23 1.71 19.75
N ILE A 25 11.02 1.22 19.97
CA ILE A 25 9.86 2.05 20.35
C ILE A 25 10.06 2.65 21.74
N GLY A 26 10.53 1.87 22.71
CA GLY A 26 10.83 2.36 24.06
C GLY A 26 11.90 3.47 24.04
N ARG A 27 12.91 3.36 23.18
CA ARG A 27 13.94 4.40 23.01
C ARG A 27 13.37 5.69 22.42
N TYR A 28 12.45 5.61 21.45
CA TYR A 28 11.78 6.78 20.89
C TYR A 28 10.86 7.44 21.93
N GLN A 29 10.10 6.62 22.66
CA GLN A 29 9.22 7.08 23.73
C GLN A 29 10.01 7.80 24.83
N ALA A 30 11.11 7.22 25.31
CA ALA A 30 11.93 7.84 26.33
C ALA A 30 12.62 9.14 25.88
N ARG A 31 12.86 9.31 24.57
CA ARG A 31 13.47 10.53 24.01
C ARG A 31 12.48 11.69 23.90
N TYR A 32 11.21 11.43 23.61
CA TYR A 32 10.26 12.48 23.26
C TYR A 32 9.03 12.59 24.15
N PHE A 33 8.69 11.55 24.92
CA PHE A 33 7.47 11.49 25.73
C PHE A 33 7.72 11.37 27.23
N SER A 34 8.92 10.97 27.67
CA SER A 34 9.20 10.75 29.10
C SER A 34 9.84 11.96 29.78
N GLY A 35 9.17 12.47 30.84
CA GLY A 35 9.74 13.38 31.83
C GLY A 35 10.27 14.71 31.27
N LYS A 36 11.56 14.99 31.53
CA LYS A 36 12.23 16.27 31.24
C LYS A 36 12.40 16.59 29.74
N ASN A 37 12.20 15.60 28.87
CA ASN A 37 12.33 15.71 27.42
C ASN A 37 10.98 15.61 26.69
N ALA A 38 9.86 15.69 27.42
CA ALA A 38 8.53 15.76 26.83
C ALA A 38 8.46 16.99 25.91
N SER A 39 8.45 16.75 24.60
CA SER A 39 8.59 17.80 23.59
C SER A 39 7.55 17.61 22.49
N GLY A 40 7.19 18.70 21.80
CA GLY A 40 6.29 18.68 20.64
C GLY A 40 6.91 18.07 19.37
N VAL A 41 8.17 17.62 19.45
CA VAL A 41 8.90 17.03 18.31
C VAL A 41 8.19 15.82 17.66
N PRO A 42 7.50 14.91 18.39
CA PRO A 42 6.70 13.85 17.76
C PRO A 42 5.59 14.36 16.84
N LEU A 43 5.00 15.52 17.16
CA LEU A 43 3.99 16.14 16.31
C LEU A 43 4.61 16.59 14.99
N VAL A 44 5.82 17.16 15.03
CA VAL A 44 6.57 17.54 13.82
C VAL A 44 6.92 16.30 13.00
N HIS A 45 7.32 15.20 13.62
CA HIS A 45 7.57 13.93 12.92
C HIS A 45 6.29 13.40 12.25
N ALA A 46 5.14 13.50 12.93
CA ALA A 46 3.86 13.09 12.36
C ALA A 46 3.49 13.96 11.13
N ILE A 47 3.62 15.29 11.24
CA ILE A 47 3.39 16.22 10.13
C ILE A 47 4.33 15.91 8.96
N GLY A 48 5.63 15.77 9.22
CA GLY A 48 6.61 15.42 8.20
C GLY A 48 6.30 14.08 7.54
N GLY A 49 5.90 13.07 8.31
CA GLY A 49 5.48 11.77 7.80
C GLY A 49 4.26 11.87 6.87
N ILE A 50 3.24 12.64 7.26
CA ILE A 50 2.04 12.87 6.44
C ILE A 50 2.39 13.60 5.16
N LEU A 51 3.26 14.61 5.20
CA LEU A 51 3.66 15.36 4.00
C LEU A 51 4.42 14.46 3.00
N ILE A 52 5.35 13.64 3.49
CA ILE A 52 6.11 12.71 2.64
C ILE A 52 5.17 11.64 2.06
N LEU A 53 4.27 11.07 2.87
CA LEU A 53 3.29 10.11 2.40
C LEU A 53 2.33 10.73 1.38
N GLY A 54 1.81 11.93 1.67
CA GLY A 54 0.94 12.68 0.77
C GLY A 54 1.61 12.96 -0.57
N TYR A 55 2.86 13.46 -0.56
CA TYR A 55 3.62 13.74 -1.77
C TYR A 55 3.94 12.49 -2.58
N SER A 56 4.31 11.39 -1.91
CA SER A 56 4.60 10.12 -2.60
C SER A 56 3.34 9.49 -3.20
N MET A 57 2.20 9.58 -2.52
CA MET A 57 0.89 9.17 -3.05
C MET A 57 0.51 10.00 -4.27
N GLU A 58 0.60 11.33 -4.19
CA GLU A 58 0.32 12.22 -5.33
C GLU A 58 1.17 11.81 -6.54
N TYR A 59 2.50 11.67 -6.38
CA TYR A 59 3.38 11.26 -7.48
C TYR A 59 3.01 9.90 -8.09
N TYR A 60 2.63 8.92 -7.25
CA TYR A 60 2.26 7.59 -7.70
C TYR A 60 0.95 7.59 -8.49
N PHE A 61 -0.08 8.29 -8.00
CA PHE A 61 -1.39 8.34 -8.65
C PHE A 61 -1.40 9.26 -9.87
N HIS A 62 -0.62 10.33 -9.87
CA HIS A 62 -0.61 11.33 -10.96
C HIS A 62 -0.10 10.74 -12.29
N LEU A 63 0.92 9.87 -12.28
CA LEU A 63 1.46 9.25 -13.51
C LEU A 63 0.78 7.92 -13.88
N ARG A 64 0.32 7.13 -12.91
CA ARG A 64 -0.21 5.78 -13.18
C ARG A 64 -1.69 5.78 -13.53
N MET A 65 -2.47 6.72 -12.99
CA MET A 65 -3.93 6.80 -13.21
C MET A 65 -4.28 7.17 -14.65
N TYR A 66 -3.53 8.10 -15.27
CA TYR A 66 -3.81 8.51 -16.65
C TYR A 66 -3.60 7.35 -17.65
N PHE A 67 -2.51 6.59 -17.51
CA PHE A 67 -2.20 5.48 -18.41
C PHE A 67 -3.14 4.27 -18.22
N THR A 68 -3.50 3.94 -16.97
CA THR A 68 -4.40 2.80 -16.70
C THR A 68 -5.87 3.11 -16.96
N ALA A 69 -6.35 4.33 -16.71
CA ALA A 69 -7.74 4.71 -16.99
C ALA A 69 -8.05 4.77 -18.50
N ILE A 70 -7.13 5.28 -19.32
CA ILE A 70 -7.26 5.30 -20.79
C ILE A 70 -7.33 3.87 -21.34
N THR A 71 -6.49 2.97 -20.82
CA THR A 71 -6.48 1.55 -21.20
C THR A 71 -7.81 0.86 -20.85
N LEU A 72 -8.35 1.04 -19.64
CA LEU A 72 -9.60 0.35 -19.26
C LEU A 72 -10.86 0.92 -19.92
N LEU A 73 -10.86 2.19 -20.33
CA LEU A 73 -12.00 2.84 -20.97
C LEU A 73 -12.05 2.62 -22.50
N ILE A 74 -10.90 2.53 -23.18
CA ILE A 74 -10.83 2.43 -24.65
C ILE A 74 -10.81 0.97 -25.16
N TYR A 75 -10.23 0.03 -24.42
CA TYR A 75 -10.11 -1.36 -24.86
C TYR A 75 -11.46 -2.09 -25.13
N PRO A 76 -12.57 -1.85 -24.39
CA PRO A 76 -13.85 -2.48 -24.75
C PRO A 76 -14.48 -1.90 -26.02
N LEU A 77 -14.07 -0.71 -26.47
CA LEU A 77 -14.52 -0.12 -27.74
C LEU A 77 -13.77 -0.75 -28.92
N TYR A 78 -12.46 -0.96 -28.80
CA TYR A 78 -11.63 -1.58 -29.85
C TYR A 78 -11.96 -3.07 -30.09
N SER A 79 -12.32 -3.83 -29.05
CA SER A 79 -12.67 -5.26 -29.18
C SER A 79 -13.99 -5.50 -29.92
N ARG A 80 -14.90 -4.52 -29.95
CA ARG A 80 -16.19 -4.60 -30.64
C ARG A 80 -16.02 -4.58 -32.16
N ASP A 81 -15.04 -3.86 -32.69
CA ASP A 81 -14.83 -3.77 -34.15
C ASP A 81 -14.22 -5.06 -34.71
N ILE A 82 -13.26 -5.68 -34.02
CA ILE A 82 -12.61 -6.93 -34.46
C ILE A 82 -13.58 -8.12 -34.46
N THR A 83 -14.47 -8.19 -33.46
CA THR A 83 -15.47 -9.26 -33.39
C THR A 83 -16.53 -9.14 -34.48
N ASN A 84 -16.94 -7.93 -34.85
CA ASN A 84 -17.82 -7.71 -36.00
C ASN A 84 -17.13 -8.03 -37.34
N LEU A 85 -15.84 -7.71 -37.50
CA LEU A 85 -15.04 -8.07 -38.68
C LEU A 85 -14.87 -9.58 -38.83
N MET A 86 -14.57 -10.32 -37.76
CA MET A 86 -14.51 -11.79 -37.80
C MET A 86 -15.87 -12.43 -38.06
N PHE A 87 -16.96 -11.86 -37.54
CA PHE A 87 -18.31 -12.38 -37.74
C PHE A 87 -18.82 -12.18 -39.18
N PHE A 88 -18.43 -11.09 -39.83
CA PHE A 88 -18.79 -10.81 -41.23
C PHE A 88 -18.07 -11.73 -42.22
N ASP A 89 -16.82 -12.12 -41.92
CA ASP A 89 -16.02 -13.01 -42.78
C ASP A 89 -16.56 -14.45 -42.81
N GLN A 90 -17.21 -14.90 -41.72
CA GLN A 90 -17.81 -16.24 -41.64
C GLN A 90 -19.12 -16.37 -42.44
N VAL A 91 -19.79 -15.26 -42.77
CA VAL A 91 -21.03 -15.26 -43.57
C VAL A 91 -20.72 -15.38 -45.06
N THR A 92 -19.59 -14.84 -45.53
CA THR A 92 -19.21 -14.82 -46.96
C THR A 92 -18.72 -16.18 -47.49
N THR A 93 -18.29 -17.09 -46.62
CA THR A 93 -17.72 -18.40 -47.05
C THR A 93 -18.76 -19.51 -47.27
N ARG A 94 -20.06 -19.26 -47.05
CA ARG A 94 -21.10 -20.29 -47.15
C ARG A 94 -21.85 -20.38 -48.48
N THR A 95 -21.48 -19.60 -49.51
CA THR A 95 -22.17 -19.68 -50.81
C THR A 95 -21.22 -19.66 -52.01
N THR A 96 -20.50 -20.76 -52.26
CA THR A 96 -20.37 -21.31 -53.63
C THR A 96 -19.77 -22.73 -53.62
N PRO A 97 -20.39 -23.70 -54.31
CA PRO A 97 -19.91 -25.08 -54.37
C PRO A 97 -19.12 -25.37 -55.66
N THR A 98 -18.26 -26.40 -55.60
CA THR A 98 -17.92 -27.33 -56.70
C THR A 98 -16.75 -26.99 -57.65
N LYS A 99 -15.69 -27.82 -57.52
CA LYS A 99 -14.80 -28.43 -58.54
C LYS A 99 -14.06 -27.58 -59.58
N LEU A 100 -12.72 -27.73 -59.60
CA LEU A 100 -11.92 -28.17 -60.76
C LEU A 100 -10.47 -28.40 -60.28
N SER A 101 -10.01 -29.63 -60.01
CA SER A 101 -9.16 -30.43 -60.92
C SER A 101 -8.56 -29.69 -62.12
N LEU A 102 -7.26 -29.36 -62.06
CA LEU A 102 -6.27 -29.41 -63.16
C LEU A 102 -4.91 -28.94 -62.57
N SER A 103 -3.94 -29.80 -62.26
CA SER A 103 -2.93 -30.33 -63.19
C SER A 103 -2.51 -29.33 -64.25
N ILE A 104 -1.29 -28.78 -64.15
CA ILE A 104 -0.36 -28.51 -65.25
C ILE A 104 1.02 -28.19 -64.64
N ARG A 105 1.95 -29.11 -64.94
CA ARG A 105 3.42 -29.00 -65.07
C ARG A 105 4.24 -28.22 -64.05
#